data_AF-A0A8J7S3L3-F1
#
_entry.id   AF-A0A8J7S3L3-F1
#
_cell.length_a   1.000
_cell.length_b   1.000
_cell.length_c   1.000
_cell.angle_alpha   90.00
_cell.angle_beta   90.00
_cell.angle_gamma   90.00
#
_symmetry.space_group_name_H-M   'P 1'
#
loop_
_entity.id
_entity.type
_entity.pdbx_description
1 polymer ?
#
loop_
_entity_poly.entity_id
_entity_poly.type
_entity_poly.pdbx_seq_one_letter_code
_entity_poly.pdbx_strand_id
1 'polypeptide(L)'
;MYVLKYIESINEKNLKKGLKTVKIINNSKAVETCQNKYLTYVKLNEFMPKSYLTYSKEFKDIEELVEKNIEYPIVVKPVYGGYGNNVLMARDSKELNNICDLINSSNKEIFLQEYVPYKHDLRVFVLGKEVIGCMERIPHENWKANYSLGATIKEFEISEDIKKCVLNATRKLEAELVGVDVLVTEKDFKILEMNITPQFSGMIHFVDVPKKIIEYCLNLSKKDNK
;
A
#
# COMPACT_ATOMS: atom_id res chain seq x y z
N MET A 1 -5.75 5.65 -15.01
CA MET A 1 -5.97 4.22 -15.38
C MET A 1 -6.30 4.02 -16.86
N TYR A 2 -7.29 4.71 -17.42
CA TYR A 2 -7.69 4.53 -18.84
C TYR A 2 -6.56 4.72 -19.86
N VAL A 3 -5.68 5.71 -19.65
CA VAL A 3 -4.51 5.94 -20.52
C VAL A 3 -3.54 4.75 -20.49
N LEU A 4 -3.28 4.17 -19.31
CA LEU A 4 -2.37 3.01 -19.19
C LEU A 4 -2.96 1.79 -19.88
N LYS A 5 -4.25 1.49 -19.65
CA LYS A 5 -4.96 0.40 -20.34
C LYS A 5 -4.95 0.58 -21.87
N TYR A 6 -5.07 1.82 -22.35
CA TYR A 6 -4.97 2.13 -23.78
C TYR A 6 -3.57 1.89 -24.35
N ILE A 7 -2.51 2.35 -23.66
CA ILE A 7 -1.12 2.10 -24.09
C ILE A 7 -0.82 0.59 -24.09
N GLU A 8 -1.27 -0.14 -23.09
CA GLU A 8 -1.14 -1.60 -23.03
C GLU A 8 -1.87 -2.30 -24.17
N SER A 9 -3.09 -1.88 -24.50
CA SER A 9 -3.82 -2.40 -25.66
C SER A 9 -3.08 -2.14 -26.98
N ILE A 10 -2.42 -0.98 -27.13
CA ILE A 10 -1.54 -0.70 -28.27
C ILE A 10 -0.35 -1.66 -28.28
N ASN A 11 0.30 -1.86 -27.13
CA ASN A 11 1.44 -2.78 -27.00
C ASN A 11 1.05 -4.21 -27.40
N GLU A 12 -0.10 -4.73 -26.95
CA GLU A 12 -0.58 -6.05 -27.33
C GLU A 12 -0.80 -6.18 -28.85
N LYS A 13 -1.35 -5.14 -29.49
CA LYS A 13 -1.52 -5.10 -30.95
C LYS A 13 -0.17 -5.04 -31.67
N ASN A 14 0.78 -4.27 -31.15
CA ASN A 14 2.13 -4.15 -31.71
C ASN A 14 2.89 -5.48 -31.60
N LEU A 15 2.81 -6.17 -30.46
CA LEU A 15 3.37 -7.51 -30.27
C LEU A 15 2.85 -8.49 -31.31
N LYS A 16 1.54 -8.52 -31.57
CA LYS A 16 0.93 -9.38 -32.62
C LYS A 16 1.41 -9.06 -34.04
N LYS A 17 1.95 -7.85 -34.26
CA LYS A 17 2.46 -7.38 -35.56
C LYS A 17 3.99 -7.40 -35.64
N GLY A 18 4.70 -7.89 -34.61
CA GLY A 18 6.17 -7.84 -34.55
C GLY A 18 6.74 -6.41 -34.44
N LEU A 19 5.94 -5.45 -33.99
CA LEU A 19 6.35 -4.05 -33.83
C LEU A 19 6.91 -3.79 -32.44
N LYS A 20 7.77 -2.76 -32.32
CA LYS A 20 8.33 -2.31 -31.04
C LYS A 20 7.21 -1.92 -30.06
N THR A 21 7.39 -2.28 -28.79
CA THR A 21 6.50 -1.93 -27.69
C THR A 21 7.18 -1.01 -26.69
N VAL A 22 6.38 -0.39 -25.83
CA VAL A 22 6.87 0.45 -24.72
C VAL A 22 6.60 -0.28 -23.41
N LYS A 23 7.64 -0.62 -22.66
CA LYS A 23 7.47 -1.17 -21.31
C LYS A 23 6.97 -0.08 -20.35
N ILE A 24 5.91 -0.38 -19.61
CA ILE A 24 5.28 0.52 -18.63
C ILE A 24 5.54 -0.03 -17.23
N ILE A 25 6.02 0.84 -16.33
CA ILE A 25 6.26 0.51 -14.92
C ILE A 25 5.50 1.55 -14.08
N ASN A 26 4.51 1.18 -13.27
CA ASN A 26 3.86 -0.13 -13.16
C ASN A 26 2.79 -0.34 -14.23
N ASN A 27 2.44 -1.61 -14.52
CA ASN A 27 1.32 -1.93 -15.40
C ASN A 27 -0.05 -1.49 -14.81
N SER A 28 -1.06 -1.39 -15.64
CA SER A 28 -2.37 -0.85 -15.29
C SER A 28 -3.09 -1.68 -14.23
N LYS A 29 -2.91 -3.01 -14.23
CA LYS A 29 -3.50 -3.94 -13.25
C LYS A 29 -2.91 -3.72 -11.85
N ALA A 30 -1.60 -3.55 -11.77
CA ALA A 30 -0.91 -3.24 -10.52
C ALA A 30 -1.35 -1.86 -9.99
N VAL A 31 -1.46 -0.85 -10.87
CA VAL A 31 -1.97 0.48 -10.52
C VAL A 31 -3.41 0.42 -10.01
N GLU A 32 -4.30 -0.24 -10.73
CA GLU A 32 -5.71 -0.40 -10.35
C GLU A 32 -5.86 -1.11 -9.00
N THR A 33 -5.12 -2.20 -8.81
CA THR A 33 -5.20 -2.99 -7.58
C THR A 33 -4.65 -2.21 -6.38
N CYS A 34 -3.44 -1.64 -6.50
CA CYS A 34 -2.76 -1.00 -5.38
C CYS A 34 -3.38 0.34 -4.98
N GLN A 35 -4.06 1.04 -5.90
CA GLN A 35 -4.78 2.28 -5.56
C GLN A 35 -6.06 2.04 -4.77
N ASN A 36 -6.58 0.80 -4.77
CA ASN A 36 -7.77 0.41 -4.05
C ASN A 36 -7.38 -0.50 -2.87
N LYS A 37 -7.55 0.01 -1.65
CA LYS A 37 -7.14 -0.71 -0.43
C LYS A 37 -7.87 -2.04 -0.25
N TYR A 38 -9.14 -2.13 -0.65
CA TYR A 38 -9.90 -3.37 -0.56
C TYR A 38 -9.44 -4.41 -1.60
N LEU A 39 -9.20 -4.01 -2.86
CA LEU A 39 -8.66 -4.93 -3.86
C LEU A 39 -7.25 -5.42 -3.51
N THR A 40 -6.43 -4.55 -2.92
CA THR A 40 -5.13 -4.92 -2.35
C THR A 40 -5.31 -5.97 -1.26
N TYR A 41 -6.21 -5.72 -0.30
CA TYR A 41 -6.53 -6.65 0.78
C TYR A 41 -7.04 -7.99 0.26
N VAL A 42 -7.98 -8.03 -0.69
CA VAL A 42 -8.51 -9.29 -1.25
C VAL A 42 -7.39 -10.17 -1.83
N LYS A 43 -6.32 -9.58 -2.39
CA LYS A 43 -5.20 -10.34 -2.96
C LYS A 43 -4.10 -10.70 -1.96
N LEU A 44 -4.05 -10.03 -0.81
CA LEU A 44 -2.95 -10.10 0.16
C LEU A 44 -3.46 -10.30 1.60
N ASN A 45 -4.69 -10.78 1.80
CA ASN A 45 -5.34 -10.81 3.11
C ASN A 45 -4.54 -11.60 4.14
N GLU A 46 -3.77 -12.61 3.71
CA GLU A 46 -2.91 -13.41 4.57
C GLU A 46 -1.69 -12.63 5.12
N PHE A 47 -1.32 -11.51 4.49
CA PHE A 47 -0.22 -10.66 4.92
C PHE A 47 -0.69 -9.39 5.64
N MET A 48 -1.99 -9.10 5.59
CA MET A 48 -2.57 -7.83 6.04
C MET A 48 -3.43 -8.03 7.31
N PRO A 49 -3.67 -6.96 8.10
CA PRO A 49 -4.62 -7.02 9.20
C PRO A 49 -6.03 -7.29 8.68
N LYS A 50 -6.88 -7.94 9.49
CA LYS A 50 -8.26 -8.23 9.08
C LYS A 50 -8.96 -6.95 8.68
N SER A 51 -9.57 -6.97 7.50
CA SER A 51 -10.19 -5.78 6.92
C SER A 51 -11.50 -6.10 6.22
N TYR A 52 -12.44 -5.16 6.28
CA TYR A 52 -13.79 -5.31 5.77
C TYR A 52 -14.22 -4.04 5.04
N LEU A 53 -15.02 -4.23 3.99
CA LEU A 53 -15.62 -3.14 3.23
C LEU A 53 -17.13 -3.14 3.47
N THR A 54 -17.69 -2.00 3.82
CA THR A 54 -19.14 -1.83 3.92
C THR A 54 -19.62 -0.60 3.16
N TYR A 55 -20.80 -0.73 2.58
CA TYR A 55 -21.54 0.36 1.95
C TYR A 55 -22.72 0.83 2.82
N SER A 56 -22.98 0.14 3.95
CA SER A 56 -24.09 0.53 4.82
C SER A 56 -23.86 1.92 5.41
N LYS A 57 -24.96 2.63 5.60
CA LYS A 57 -25.04 3.94 6.26
C LYS A 57 -25.63 3.83 7.65
N GLU A 58 -26.25 2.69 7.96
CA GLU A 58 -26.82 2.40 9.27
C GLU A 58 -25.69 1.97 10.21
N PHE A 59 -25.47 2.76 11.26
CA PHE A 59 -24.43 2.46 12.25
C PHE A 59 -24.57 1.04 12.82
N LYS A 60 -25.80 0.59 13.05
CA LYS A 60 -26.10 -0.75 13.57
C LYS A 60 -25.52 -1.87 12.70
N ASP A 61 -25.60 -1.76 11.37
CA ASP A 61 -25.04 -2.77 10.46
C ASP A 61 -23.51 -2.77 10.50
N ILE A 62 -22.91 -1.58 10.64
CA ILE A 62 -21.47 -1.40 10.73
C ILE A 62 -20.96 -1.96 12.06
N GLU A 63 -21.65 -1.67 13.17
CA GLU A 63 -21.37 -2.18 14.50
C GLU A 63 -21.45 -3.71 14.53
N GLU A 64 -22.54 -4.30 14.01
CA GLU A 64 -22.71 -5.75 13.94
C GLU A 64 -21.61 -6.43 13.09
N LEU A 65 -21.19 -5.78 11.99
CA LEU A 65 -20.06 -6.24 11.19
C LEU A 65 -18.76 -6.24 12.01
N VAL A 66 -18.49 -5.18 12.78
CA VAL A 66 -17.30 -5.09 13.63
C VAL A 66 -17.34 -6.14 14.72
N GLU A 67 -18.39 -6.17 15.55
CA GLU A 67 -18.52 -7.08 16.70
C GLU A 67 -18.36 -8.56 16.33
N LYS A 68 -18.81 -8.94 15.13
CA LYS A 68 -18.69 -10.33 14.65
C LYS A 68 -17.30 -10.71 14.14
N ASN A 69 -16.45 -9.75 13.80
CA ASN A 69 -15.29 -9.99 12.94
C ASN A 69 -13.96 -9.36 13.39
N ILE A 70 -14.01 -8.20 14.06
CA ILE A 70 -12.83 -7.40 14.44
C ILE A 70 -13.02 -6.87 15.86
N GLU A 71 -11.94 -6.85 16.63
CA GLU A 71 -11.91 -6.23 17.96
C GLU A 71 -11.42 -4.78 17.88
N TYR A 72 -11.90 -3.95 18.81
CA TYR A 72 -11.37 -2.60 18.97
C TYR A 72 -9.95 -2.61 19.59
N PRO A 73 -9.09 -1.62 19.28
CA PRO A 73 -9.34 -0.50 18.37
C PRO A 73 -9.35 -0.90 16.88
N ILE A 74 -10.12 -0.17 16.08
CA ILE A 74 -10.15 -0.33 14.62
C ILE A 74 -9.79 0.97 13.90
N VAL A 75 -9.22 0.82 12.70
CA VAL A 75 -8.91 1.91 11.79
C VAL A 75 -9.99 2.01 10.72
N VAL A 76 -10.60 3.19 10.61
CA VAL A 76 -11.58 3.55 9.58
C VAL A 76 -10.88 4.40 8.53
N LYS A 77 -10.91 3.97 7.26
CA LYS A 77 -10.27 4.70 6.16
C LYS A 77 -11.07 4.61 4.86
N PRO A 78 -10.91 5.58 3.94
CA PRO A 78 -11.47 5.45 2.61
C PRO A 78 -10.71 4.39 1.80
N VAL A 79 -11.42 3.70 0.91
CA VAL A 79 -10.80 2.71 0.00
C VAL A 79 -9.77 3.35 -0.92
N TYR A 80 -10.04 4.57 -1.37
CA TYR A 80 -9.14 5.38 -2.19
C TYR A 80 -8.54 6.53 -1.38
N GLY A 81 -7.34 6.95 -1.76
CA GLY A 81 -6.63 8.08 -1.13
C GLY A 81 -5.27 7.67 -0.56
N GLY A 82 -4.52 8.66 -0.09
CA GLY A 82 -3.18 8.49 0.48
C GLY A 82 -2.85 9.57 1.50
N TYR A 83 -1.60 9.61 1.96
CA TYR A 83 -1.06 10.61 2.89
C TYR A 83 -1.66 10.61 4.31
N GLY A 84 -2.36 9.53 4.70
CA GLY A 84 -2.97 9.44 6.03
C GLY A 84 -4.22 10.31 6.23
N ASN A 85 -4.69 10.95 5.17
CA ASN A 85 -5.94 11.74 5.16
C ASN A 85 -7.14 10.83 5.37
N ASN A 86 -8.09 11.24 6.22
CA ASN A 86 -9.30 10.50 6.56
C ASN A 86 -9.05 9.08 7.08
N VAL A 87 -7.87 8.82 7.64
CA VAL A 87 -7.58 7.60 8.40
C VAL A 87 -7.88 7.90 9.87
N LEU A 88 -8.94 7.34 10.41
CA LEU A 88 -9.41 7.60 11.76
C LEU A 88 -9.32 6.31 12.57
N MET A 89 -9.20 6.42 13.89
CA MET A 89 -9.17 5.27 14.79
C MET A 89 -10.35 5.37 15.74
N ALA A 90 -11.11 4.28 15.84
CA ALA A 90 -12.16 4.08 16.85
C ALA A 90 -11.63 3.13 17.91
N ARG A 91 -11.61 3.56 19.17
CA ARG A 91 -11.21 2.74 20.33
C ARG A 91 -12.35 1.92 20.91
N ASP A 92 -13.58 2.31 20.61
CA ASP A 92 -14.80 1.64 21.05
C ASP A 92 -15.95 1.94 20.06
N SER A 93 -17.11 1.32 20.31
CA SER A 93 -18.32 1.53 19.51
C SER A 93 -18.77 2.99 19.48
N LYS A 94 -18.62 3.73 20.59
CA LYS A 94 -19.02 5.14 20.68
C LYS A 94 -18.16 6.02 19.78
N GLU A 95 -16.84 5.84 19.78
CA GLU A 95 -15.93 6.51 18.86
C GLU A 95 -16.23 6.12 17.41
N LEU A 96 -16.56 4.86 17.14
CA LEU A 96 -16.95 4.42 15.80
C LEU A 96 -18.21 5.14 15.31
N ASN A 97 -19.25 5.25 16.16
CA ASN A 97 -20.48 5.95 15.81
C ASN A 97 -20.21 7.41 15.43
N ASN A 98 -19.41 8.12 16.25
CA ASN A 98 -19.02 9.49 15.96
C ASN A 98 -18.28 9.62 14.62
N ILE A 99 -17.39 8.67 14.30
CA ILE A 99 -16.69 8.63 13.02
C ILE A 99 -17.67 8.40 11.87
N CYS A 100 -18.60 7.45 12.02
CA CYS A 100 -19.65 7.16 11.05
C CYS A 100 -20.50 8.39 10.75
N ASP A 101 -20.91 9.14 11.77
CA ASP A 101 -21.66 10.39 11.61
C ASP A 101 -20.89 11.45 10.80
N LEU A 102 -19.59 11.59 11.08
CA LEU A 102 -18.72 12.53 10.34
C LEU A 102 -18.58 12.16 8.86
N ILE A 103 -18.44 10.87 8.54
CA ILE A 103 -18.19 10.40 7.17
C ILE A 103 -19.48 10.12 6.37
N ASN A 104 -20.64 9.98 7.03
CA ASN A 104 -21.91 9.65 6.39
C ASN A 104 -22.32 10.66 5.31
N SER A 105 -21.98 11.93 5.50
CA SER A 105 -22.19 13.01 4.53
C SER A 105 -21.50 12.79 3.16
N SER A 106 -20.47 11.94 3.11
CA SER A 106 -19.64 11.77 1.92
C SER A 106 -20.14 10.74 0.91
N ASN A 107 -21.18 9.95 1.25
CA ASN A 107 -21.73 8.87 0.43
C ASN A 107 -20.72 7.82 -0.09
N LYS A 108 -19.56 7.72 0.57
CA LYS A 108 -18.48 6.78 0.21
C LYS A 108 -18.58 5.47 0.96
N GLU A 109 -17.95 4.45 0.41
CA GLU A 109 -17.68 3.17 1.04
C GLU A 109 -16.71 3.32 2.23
N ILE A 110 -16.89 2.48 3.26
CA ILE A 110 -16.10 2.51 4.49
C ILE A 110 -15.22 1.26 4.52
N PHE A 111 -13.91 1.45 4.60
CA PHE A 111 -12.97 0.37 4.80
C PHE A 111 -12.52 0.34 6.26
N LEU A 112 -12.92 -0.73 6.95
CA LEU A 112 -12.61 -1.01 8.35
C LEU A 112 -11.43 -1.97 8.40
N GLN A 113 -10.47 -1.70 9.27
CA GLN A 113 -9.28 -2.53 9.41
C GLN A 113 -8.90 -2.65 10.88
N GLU A 114 -8.52 -3.85 11.29
CA GLU A 114 -7.92 -4.12 12.61
C GLU A 114 -6.72 -3.19 12.86
N TYR A 115 -6.68 -2.54 14.02
CA TYR A 115 -5.49 -1.81 14.43
C TYR A 115 -4.40 -2.80 14.86
N VAL A 116 -3.19 -2.63 14.33
CA VAL A 116 -2.04 -3.44 14.71
C VAL A 116 -1.09 -2.60 15.56
N PRO A 117 -0.94 -2.89 16.85
CA PRO A 117 0.11 -2.31 17.68
C PRO A 117 1.47 -2.67 17.10
N TYR A 118 2.33 -1.68 16.89
CA TYR A 118 3.61 -1.87 16.23
C TYR A 118 4.75 -1.24 17.03
N LYS A 119 5.93 -1.84 16.89
CA LYS A 119 7.21 -1.35 17.39
C LYS A 119 7.93 -0.53 16.32
N HIS A 120 7.83 -0.96 15.06
CA HIS A 120 8.44 -0.28 13.92
C HIS A 120 7.42 -0.15 12.79
N ASP A 121 7.28 1.04 12.23
CA ASP A 121 6.60 1.28 10.97
C ASP A 121 7.67 1.42 9.89
N LEU A 122 7.75 0.46 8.99
CA LEU A 122 8.73 0.41 7.92
C LEU A 122 8.12 0.82 6.58
N ARG A 123 8.87 1.61 5.82
CA ARG A 123 8.65 1.82 4.39
C ARG A 123 9.73 1.09 3.60
N VAL A 124 9.33 0.01 2.94
CA VAL A 124 10.21 -0.84 2.12
C VAL A 124 10.04 -0.48 0.66
N PHE A 125 11.12 -0.18 -0.05
CA PHE A 125 11.09 0.09 -1.48
C PHE A 125 11.47 -1.16 -2.26
N VAL A 126 10.59 -1.57 -3.17
CA VAL A 126 10.84 -2.64 -4.14
C VAL A 126 10.98 -2.05 -5.53
N LEU A 127 11.98 -2.54 -6.26
CA LEU A 127 12.17 -2.27 -7.68
C LEU A 127 12.44 -3.58 -8.43
N GLY A 128 11.55 -3.92 -9.36
CA GLY A 128 11.57 -5.18 -10.08
C GLY A 128 11.34 -6.37 -9.15
N LYS A 129 12.41 -7.09 -8.81
CA LYS A 129 12.38 -8.28 -7.94
C LYS A 129 13.23 -8.13 -6.69
N GLU A 130 13.66 -6.92 -6.37
CA GLU A 130 14.61 -6.64 -5.30
C GLU A 130 14.08 -5.55 -4.37
N VAL A 131 14.33 -5.73 -3.07
CA VAL A 131 14.22 -4.64 -2.09
C VAL A 131 15.45 -3.76 -2.26
N ILE A 132 15.22 -2.50 -2.61
CA ILE A 132 16.30 -1.55 -2.89
C ILE A 132 16.62 -0.64 -1.71
N GLY A 133 15.73 -0.55 -0.72
CA GLY A 133 15.91 0.26 0.47
C GLY A 133 14.79 0.04 1.48
N CYS A 134 15.08 0.32 2.75
CA CYS A 134 14.12 0.23 3.84
C CYS A 134 14.42 1.35 4.84
N MET A 135 13.37 2.04 5.29
CA MET A 135 13.47 3.05 6.33
C MET A 135 12.41 2.81 7.39
N GLU A 136 12.77 3.03 8.64
CA GLU A 136 11.80 3.12 9.73
C GLU A 136 11.28 4.55 9.81
N ARG A 137 9.97 4.68 9.96
CA ARG A 137 9.28 5.94 10.22
C ARG A 137 8.86 5.97 11.67
N ILE A 138 9.33 6.98 12.40
CA ILE A 138 9.12 7.14 13.84
C ILE A 138 8.13 8.28 14.03
N PRO A 139 6.92 8.01 14.55
CA PRO A 139 5.97 9.07 14.84
C PRO A 139 6.44 9.92 16.02
N HIS A 140 6.13 11.22 16.02
CA HIS A 140 6.44 12.10 17.15
C HIS A 140 5.39 12.00 18.27
N GLU A 141 4.13 12.32 17.97
CA GLU A 141 3.06 12.44 18.98
C GLU A 141 1.78 11.67 18.60
N ASN A 142 1.75 11.04 17.41
CA ASN A 142 0.56 10.38 16.87
C ASN A 142 0.80 8.90 16.62
N TRP A 143 -0.26 8.09 16.60
CA TRP A 143 -0.16 6.67 16.22
C TRP A 143 0.19 6.45 14.73
N LYS A 144 0.14 7.50 13.90
CA LYS A 144 0.51 7.48 12.48
C LYS A 144 1.94 7.96 12.28
N ALA A 145 2.76 7.18 11.59
CA ALA A 145 4.17 7.51 11.33
C ALA A 145 4.43 8.00 9.90
N ASN A 146 3.44 8.56 9.19
CA ASN A 146 3.69 9.07 7.84
C ASN A 146 4.74 10.19 7.84
N TYR A 147 5.78 10.08 7.00
CA TYR A 147 6.81 11.12 6.84
C TYR A 147 6.20 12.48 6.43
N SER A 148 5.17 12.46 5.61
CA SER A 148 4.42 13.66 5.22
C SER A 148 3.71 14.37 6.39
N LEU A 149 3.54 13.69 7.53
CA LEU A 149 2.98 14.23 8.77
C LEU A 149 4.07 14.63 9.77
N GLY A 150 5.33 14.72 9.33
CA GLY A 150 6.46 15.16 10.14
C GLY A 150 7.18 14.06 10.90
N ALA A 151 6.87 12.78 10.67
CA ALA A 151 7.59 11.67 11.30
C ALA A 151 9.10 11.73 11.01
N THR A 152 9.92 11.37 12.00
CA THR A 152 11.37 11.21 11.77
C THR A 152 11.63 9.91 11.02
N ILE A 153 12.68 9.88 10.19
CA ILE A 153 13.08 8.69 9.45
C ILE A 153 14.51 8.28 9.81
N LYS A 154 14.77 6.97 9.80
CA LYS A 154 16.11 6.41 9.89
C LYS A 154 16.23 5.19 9.00
N GLU A 155 17.46 4.88 8.59
CA GLU A 155 17.75 3.65 7.88
C GLU A 155 17.39 2.44 8.74
N PHE A 156 16.87 1.39 8.12
CA PHE A 156 16.49 0.17 8.84
C PHE A 156 16.91 -1.06 8.05
N GLU A 157 17.69 -1.93 8.70
CA GLU A 157 18.06 -3.23 8.15
C GLU A 157 16.87 -4.19 8.25
N ILE A 158 16.29 -4.54 7.10
CA ILE A 158 15.11 -5.39 7.03
C ILE A 158 15.48 -6.86 7.23
N SER A 159 14.68 -7.58 8.03
CA SER A 159 14.88 -9.03 8.19
C SER A 159 14.54 -9.79 6.90
N GLU A 160 15.17 -10.96 6.73
CA GLU A 160 14.98 -11.79 5.54
C GLU A 160 13.53 -12.28 5.40
N ASP A 161 12.82 -12.50 6.51
CA ASP A 161 11.41 -12.92 6.51
C ASP A 161 10.48 -11.81 6.02
N ILE A 162 10.69 -10.57 6.48
CA ILE A 162 9.93 -9.41 5.99
C ILE A 162 10.25 -9.19 4.51
N LYS A 163 11.52 -9.26 4.10
CA LYS A 163 11.94 -9.12 2.70
C LYS A 163 11.25 -10.14 1.80
N LYS A 164 11.24 -11.43 2.18
CA LYS A 164 10.53 -12.49 1.45
C LYS A 164 9.04 -12.23 1.35
N CYS A 165 8.41 -11.81 2.44
CA CYS A 165 6.99 -11.48 2.45
C CYS A 165 6.67 -10.31 1.51
N VAL A 166 7.42 -9.21 1.61
CA VAL A 166 7.29 -8.03 0.75
C VAL A 166 7.44 -8.40 -0.72
N LEU A 167 8.50 -9.14 -1.09
CA LEU A 167 8.71 -9.57 -2.48
C LEU A 167 7.62 -10.54 -2.98
N ASN A 168 7.07 -11.38 -2.11
CA ASN A 168 5.94 -12.23 -2.46
C ASN A 168 4.68 -11.40 -2.73
N ALA A 169 4.39 -10.42 -1.88
CA ALA A 169 3.26 -9.52 -2.02
C ALA A 169 3.35 -8.69 -3.31
N THR A 170 4.51 -8.08 -3.61
CA THR A 170 4.69 -7.32 -4.85
C THR A 170 4.52 -8.19 -6.09
N ARG A 171 5.03 -9.44 -6.06
CA ARG A 171 4.85 -10.42 -7.14
C ARG A 171 3.37 -10.77 -7.35
N LYS A 172 2.59 -10.99 -6.29
CA LYS A 172 1.15 -11.26 -6.39
C LYS A 172 0.35 -10.11 -7.00
N LEU A 173 0.82 -8.88 -6.81
CA LEU A 173 0.21 -7.69 -7.37
C LEU A 173 0.77 -7.30 -8.75
N GLU A 174 1.79 -8.00 -9.23
CA GLU A 174 2.53 -7.67 -10.46
C GLU A 174 3.08 -6.22 -10.42
N ALA A 175 3.45 -5.75 -9.22
CA ALA A 175 4.00 -4.42 -8.99
C ALA A 175 5.53 -4.46 -9.03
N GLU A 176 6.12 -3.66 -9.91
CA GLU A 176 7.57 -3.58 -10.11
C GLU A 176 8.20 -2.45 -9.28
N LEU A 177 7.63 -1.24 -9.24
CA LEU A 177 8.10 -0.13 -8.40
C LEU A 177 7.05 0.20 -7.33
N VAL A 178 7.31 -0.12 -6.07
CA VAL A 178 6.30 0.03 -5.01
C VAL A 178 6.94 0.29 -3.66
N GLY A 179 6.32 1.20 -2.90
CA GLY A 179 6.63 1.41 -1.48
C GLY A 179 5.66 0.60 -0.63
N VAL A 180 6.17 -0.37 0.09
CA VAL A 180 5.37 -1.25 0.96
C VAL A 180 5.46 -0.75 2.39
N ASP A 181 4.31 -0.42 2.97
CA ASP A 181 4.21 -0.08 4.39
C ASP A 181 4.07 -1.39 5.19
N VAL A 182 4.98 -1.61 6.13
CA VAL A 182 5.03 -2.82 6.97
C VAL A 182 5.04 -2.40 8.44
N LEU A 183 4.11 -2.93 9.22
CA LEU A 183 4.12 -2.80 10.66
C LEU A 183 4.79 -4.02 11.28
N VAL A 184 5.86 -3.81 12.03
CA VAL A 184 6.55 -4.84 12.80
C VAL A 184 6.09 -4.77 14.24
N THR A 185 5.56 -5.88 14.75
CA THR A 185 5.11 -6.04 16.14
C THR A 185 6.19 -6.75 16.96
N GLU A 186 5.94 -7.00 18.25
CA GLU A 186 6.89 -7.78 19.08
C GLU A 186 7.06 -9.24 18.63
N LYS A 187 6.08 -9.82 17.93
CA LYS A 187 6.07 -11.27 17.60
C LYS A 187 5.88 -11.59 16.12
N ASP A 188 5.42 -10.65 15.32
CA ASP A 188 5.05 -10.84 13.90
C ASP A 188 5.14 -9.50 13.14
N PHE A 189 4.80 -9.49 11.85
CA PHE A 189 4.69 -8.29 11.03
C PHE A 189 3.48 -8.36 10.09
N LYS A 190 2.95 -7.20 9.69
CA LYS A 190 1.82 -7.10 8.75
C LYS A 190 2.11 -6.05 7.67
N ILE A 191 1.75 -6.36 6.44
CA ILE A 191 1.71 -5.38 5.35
C ILE A 191 0.47 -4.50 5.55
N LEU A 192 0.65 -3.19 5.58
CA LEU A 192 -0.41 -2.22 5.80
C LEU A 192 -0.95 -1.63 4.50
N GLU A 193 -0.06 -1.30 3.57
CA GLU A 193 -0.41 -0.62 2.32
C GLU A 193 0.65 -0.84 1.22
N MET A 194 0.19 -0.85 -0.04
CA MET A 194 1.03 -0.98 -1.24
C MET A 194 0.98 0.33 -2.03
N ASN A 195 2.02 1.16 -1.92
CA ASN A 195 2.08 2.49 -2.56
C ASN A 195 2.69 2.38 -3.97
N ILE A 196 1.84 2.37 -5.00
CA ILE A 196 2.26 2.11 -6.40
C ILE A 196 3.00 3.26 -7.09
N THR A 197 2.95 4.46 -6.51
CA THR A 197 3.74 5.63 -6.92
C THR A 197 4.43 6.19 -5.69
N PRO A 198 5.43 5.46 -5.14
CA PRO A 198 5.97 5.80 -3.84
C PRO A 198 6.80 7.09 -3.93
N GLN A 199 6.52 8.04 -3.02
CA GLN A 199 7.38 9.20 -2.83
C GLN A 199 8.68 8.75 -2.17
N PHE A 200 9.81 9.11 -2.77
CA PHE A 200 11.14 8.72 -2.31
C PHE A 200 11.92 9.83 -1.61
N SER A 201 11.33 11.00 -1.33
CA SER A 201 12.02 12.11 -0.66
C SER A 201 12.65 11.74 0.69
N GLY A 202 12.03 10.83 1.45
CA GLY A 202 12.65 10.26 2.64
C GLY A 202 13.72 9.20 2.32
N MET A 203 13.42 8.30 1.37
CA MET A 203 14.30 7.17 1.04
C MET A 203 15.62 7.60 0.39
N ILE A 204 15.65 8.74 -0.31
CA ILE A 204 16.87 9.26 -0.98
C ILE A 204 18.02 9.57 -0.01
N HIS A 205 17.73 9.73 1.29
CA HIS A 205 18.76 9.91 2.30
C HIS A 205 19.58 8.63 2.58
N PHE A 206 19.05 7.47 2.22
CA PHE A 206 19.66 6.17 2.50
C PHE A 206 20.06 5.44 1.22
N VAL A 207 19.33 5.67 0.13
CA VAL A 207 19.53 4.98 -1.16
C VAL A 207 19.32 5.93 -2.31
N ASP A 208 20.19 5.89 -3.33
CA ASP A 208 19.98 6.60 -4.60
C ASP A 208 18.87 5.95 -5.45
N VAL A 209 17.62 6.20 -5.05
CA VAL A 209 16.41 5.67 -5.71
C VAL A 209 16.33 6.08 -7.18
N PRO A 210 16.55 7.35 -7.58
CA PRO A 210 16.52 7.76 -8.99
C PRO A 210 17.52 6.99 -9.85
N LYS A 211 18.77 6.85 -9.39
CA LYS A 211 19.79 6.07 -10.12
C LYS A 211 19.38 4.62 -10.30
N LYS A 212 18.88 3.97 -9.23
CA LYS A 212 18.40 2.58 -9.32
C LYS A 212 17.25 2.41 -10.32
N ILE A 213 16.30 3.35 -10.36
CA ILE A 213 15.20 3.35 -11.35
C ILE A 213 15.76 3.47 -12.78
N ILE A 214 16.70 4.39 -13.02
CA ILE A 214 17.31 4.59 -14.33
C ILE A 214 18.07 3.32 -14.76
N GLU A 215 18.91 2.77 -13.89
CA GLU A 215 19.65 1.52 -14.14
C GLU A 215 18.72 0.36 -14.45
N TYR A 216 17.61 0.24 -13.71
CA TYR A 216 16.59 -0.76 -13.96
C TYR A 216 15.97 -0.62 -15.35
N CYS A 217 15.55 0.59 -15.73
CA CYS A 217 14.99 0.87 -17.06
C CYS A 217 16.00 0.56 -18.19
N LEU A 218 17.27 0.97 -18.04
CA LEU A 218 18.32 0.69 -19.02
C LEU A 218 18.57 -0.81 -19.20
N ASN A 219 18.54 -1.58 -18.10
CA ASN A 219 18.72 -3.02 -18.13
C ASN A 219 17.55 -3.76 -18.79
N LEU A 220 16.33 -3.24 -18.65
CA LEU A 220 15.16 -3.77 -19.37
C LEU A 220 15.31 -3.56 -20.88
N SER A 221 15.68 -2.36 -21.32
CA SER A 221 15.87 -2.06 -22.74
C SER A 221 16.96 -2.90 -23.41
N LYS A 222 17.97 -3.36 -22.66
CA LYS A 222 19.01 -4.25 -23.20
C LYS A 222 18.54 -5.69 -23.39
N LYS A 223 17.59 -6.15 -22.56
CA LYS A 223 17.03 -7.51 -22.67
C LYS A 223 16.09 -7.66 -23.87
N ASP A 224 15.38 -6.60 -24.23
CA ASP A 224 14.46 -6.60 -25.39
C ASP A 224 15.18 -6.49 -26.75
N ASN A 225 16.50 -6.24 -26.74
CA ASN A 225 17.35 -6.14 -27.95
C ASN A 225 18.25 -7.39 -28.17
N LYS A 226 18.06 -8.45 -27.39
CA LYS A 226 18.70 -9.76 -27.58
C LYS A 226 17.65 -10.78 -27.99
#